data_AF-A0A1W1X6G5-F1
#
_entry.id   AF-A0A1W1X6G5-F1
#
_cell.length_a   1.000
_cell.length_b   1.000
_cell.length_c   1.000
_cell.angle_alpha   90.00
_cell.angle_beta   90.00
_cell.angle_gamma   90.00
#
_symmetry.space_group_name_H-M   'P 1'
#
loop_
_entity.id
_entity.type
_entity.pdbx_description
1 polymer ?
#
loop_
_entity_poly.entity_id
_entity_poly.type
_entity_poly.pdbx_seq_one_letter_code
_entity_poly.pdbx_strand_id
1 'polypeptide(L)'
;MSTIKDSAKSRATSLRNKIGQLLVNAGLISSEDLEEALREQARSGERLGAVLIRKGLIDEKILAEFLAKQFRVPVVNPAAKEIPKKVLELLPLQVIQKYQVVPLALVGNTLHLATPDPGNLFVIDDVRFITQKNVRVHVAPEGLIQQTLEHLNAGSQESLEEVMGMIQEETGDVDLVESSDEIDLANLENAAGEAPVVKLVNLILLDAIRKKASDIHVECYEKKMRVRYRIDGVLYEVMNPPFQLRNAIISRLKIMSRLDIAERRLPQDGRIKLRAKGGEMEFRVSVLPTLFGEKVVLRLLDKSNLQLDMTKLGFEPKQLDAFREAIYRPYGMVLVTGPTGSGKTTTLYSALSELNQVSHNISTAEDPVEFSLPGINQVQVHESIGLNFAAALRSFLRQDPDIIMVGEIRDFETAEVAIKAALTGHLVLSTLHTNDAPSTVNRLLNMGVEPFLVASAVNLILAQRLARKVCPECKVEEEVRPEALLDLGVPEQEVGTFKCYRGRGCMACSNTGYRGRIALYEVMPMTDPIRDLVLVGASASEIKEEAIRQGMLTLRMSGINKLKEGITSVEEVIRSTVKD
;
A
#
# COMPACT_ATOMS: atom_id res chain seq x y z
N MET A 1 -30.30 23.44 -2.04
CA MET A 1 -30.11 22.18 -2.80
C MET A 1 -30.70 20.94 -2.11
N SER A 2 -31.07 20.98 -0.81
CA SER A 2 -31.77 19.88 -0.14
C SER A 2 -33.28 19.82 -0.43
N THR A 3 -33.94 20.97 -0.63
CA THR A 3 -35.39 21.07 -0.83
C THR A 3 -35.92 20.48 -2.14
N ILE A 4 -35.08 20.33 -3.17
CA ILE A 4 -35.49 19.74 -4.47
C ILE A 4 -35.45 18.20 -4.40
N LYS A 5 -34.50 17.61 -3.66
CA LYS A 5 -34.38 16.16 -3.48
C LYS A 5 -35.49 15.56 -2.61
N ASP A 6 -35.97 16.31 -1.61
CA ASP A 6 -37.07 15.87 -0.75
C ASP A 6 -38.43 15.90 -1.47
N SER A 7 -38.64 16.83 -2.39
CA SER A 7 -39.87 16.88 -3.22
C SER A 7 -39.98 15.72 -4.21
N ALA A 8 -38.84 15.25 -4.76
CA ALA A 8 -38.80 14.13 -5.70
C ALA A 8 -39.00 12.77 -5.01
N LYS A 9 -38.45 12.59 -3.80
CA LYS A 9 -38.71 11.41 -2.95
C LYS A 9 -40.18 11.34 -2.54
N SER A 10 -40.78 12.46 -2.11
CA SER A 10 -42.20 12.56 -1.74
C SER A 10 -43.15 12.16 -2.89
N ARG A 11 -42.86 12.60 -4.12
CA ARG A 11 -43.67 12.32 -5.31
C ARG A 11 -43.58 10.86 -5.78
N ALA A 12 -42.42 10.22 -5.65
CA ALA A 12 -42.21 8.81 -6.00
C ALA A 12 -42.92 7.85 -5.03
N THR A 13 -42.96 8.19 -3.73
CA THR A 13 -43.72 7.43 -2.73
C THR A 13 -45.23 7.48 -2.98
N SER A 14 -45.75 8.63 -3.45
CA SER A 14 -47.17 8.80 -3.82
C SER A 14 -47.59 7.94 -5.02
N LEU A 15 -46.70 7.67 -5.98
CA LEU A 15 -46.99 6.83 -7.15
C LEU A 15 -46.90 5.33 -6.85
N ARG A 16 -45.96 4.92 -5.98
CA ARG A 16 -45.81 3.53 -5.53
C ARG A 16 -46.99 3.06 -4.68
N ASN A 17 -47.51 3.93 -3.82
CA ASN A 17 -48.75 3.69 -3.07
C ASN A 17 -49.98 3.53 -3.99
N LYS A 18 -49.93 4.07 -5.22
CA LYS A 18 -51.01 3.89 -6.21
C LYS A 18 -50.97 2.54 -6.91
N ILE A 19 -49.79 1.93 -7.15
CA ILE A 19 -49.68 0.63 -7.85
C ILE A 19 -50.27 -0.49 -7.00
N GLY A 20 -49.97 -0.52 -5.70
CA GLY A 20 -50.57 -1.47 -4.77
C GLY A 20 -52.10 -1.39 -4.77
N GLN A 21 -52.64 -0.17 -4.69
CA GLN A 21 -54.09 0.04 -4.74
C GLN A 21 -54.71 -0.35 -6.10
N LEU A 22 -53.98 -0.17 -7.20
CA LEU A 22 -54.42 -0.57 -8.53
C LEU A 22 -54.45 -2.10 -8.68
N LEU A 23 -53.55 -2.84 -8.03
CA LEU A 23 -53.58 -4.31 -7.98
C LEU A 23 -54.81 -4.81 -7.22
N VAL A 24 -55.17 -4.15 -6.10
CA VAL A 24 -56.40 -4.44 -5.34
C VAL A 24 -57.64 -4.14 -6.16
N ASN A 25 -57.70 -2.98 -6.82
CA ASN A 25 -58.84 -2.59 -7.66
C ASN A 25 -59.02 -3.52 -8.88
N ALA A 26 -57.95 -4.13 -9.36
CA ALA A 26 -57.97 -5.13 -10.44
C ALA A 26 -58.32 -6.54 -9.96
N GLY A 27 -58.54 -6.74 -8.65
CA GLY A 27 -58.87 -8.04 -8.05
C GLY A 27 -57.70 -9.03 -8.05
N LEU A 28 -56.46 -8.55 -8.20
CA LEU A 28 -55.27 -9.41 -8.28
C LEU A 28 -54.69 -9.74 -6.90
N ILE A 29 -54.95 -8.91 -5.89
CA ILE A 29 -54.56 -9.11 -4.48
C ILE A 29 -55.66 -8.53 -3.57
N SER A 30 -55.79 -9.02 -2.33
CA SER A 30 -56.72 -8.43 -1.36
C SER A 30 -56.13 -7.17 -0.70
N SER A 31 -56.97 -6.39 -0.01
CA SER A 31 -56.49 -5.24 0.77
C SER A 31 -55.61 -5.67 1.94
N GLU A 32 -55.89 -6.83 2.53
CA GLU A 32 -55.09 -7.42 3.61
C GLU A 32 -53.71 -7.85 3.11
N ASP A 33 -53.65 -8.49 1.94
CA ASP A 33 -52.39 -8.89 1.28
C ASP A 33 -51.49 -7.70 0.96
N LEU A 34 -52.09 -6.58 0.52
CA LEU A 34 -51.37 -5.35 0.21
C LEU A 34 -50.76 -4.73 1.48
N GLU A 35 -51.52 -4.66 2.58
CA GLU A 35 -51.02 -4.13 3.84
C GLU A 35 -49.86 -4.96 4.41
N GLU A 36 -49.96 -6.29 4.31
CA GLU A 36 -48.90 -7.19 4.75
C GLU A 36 -47.64 -7.03 3.89
N ALA A 37 -47.80 -6.96 2.57
CA ALA A 37 -46.68 -6.76 1.64
C ALA A 37 -45.99 -5.40 1.84
N LEU A 38 -46.72 -4.33 2.17
CA LEU A 38 -46.16 -3.01 2.49
C LEU A 38 -45.37 -3.01 3.80
N ARG A 39 -45.84 -3.74 4.83
CA ARG A 39 -45.10 -3.91 6.10
C ARG A 39 -43.79 -4.64 5.89
N GLU A 40 -43.83 -5.72 5.11
CA GLU A 40 -42.65 -6.50 4.77
C GLU A 40 -41.66 -5.69 3.91
N GLN A 41 -42.18 -4.92 2.95
CA GLN A 41 -41.37 -4.01 2.14
C GLN A 41 -40.61 -2.99 2.99
N ALA A 42 -41.25 -2.41 4.01
CA ALA A 42 -40.62 -1.46 4.91
C ALA A 42 -39.50 -2.08 5.76
N ARG A 43 -39.55 -3.40 5.99
CA ARG A 43 -38.52 -4.16 6.74
C ARG A 43 -37.38 -4.64 5.85
N SER A 44 -37.70 -5.21 4.69
CA SER A 44 -36.70 -5.81 3.79
C SER A 44 -36.03 -4.79 2.86
N GLY A 45 -36.67 -3.64 2.63
CA GLY A 45 -36.20 -2.63 1.66
C GLY A 45 -36.38 -3.05 0.19
N GLU A 46 -37.03 -4.18 -0.06
CA GLU A 46 -37.26 -4.72 -1.41
C GLU A 46 -38.35 -3.94 -2.17
N ARG A 47 -38.62 -4.35 -3.41
CA ARG A 47 -39.74 -3.81 -4.20
C ARG A 47 -41.03 -4.52 -3.82
N LEU A 48 -42.14 -3.79 -3.76
CA LEU A 48 -43.47 -4.33 -3.46
C LEU A 48 -43.83 -5.52 -4.38
N GLY A 49 -43.51 -5.44 -5.68
CA GLY A 49 -43.73 -6.54 -6.63
C GLY A 49 -42.96 -7.81 -6.28
N ALA A 50 -41.68 -7.68 -5.88
CA ALA A 50 -40.85 -8.82 -5.47
C ALA A 50 -41.38 -9.48 -4.19
N VAL A 51 -41.85 -8.67 -3.23
CA VAL A 51 -42.48 -9.16 -1.99
C VAL A 51 -43.77 -9.92 -2.28
N LEU A 52 -44.62 -9.42 -3.18
CA LEU A 52 -45.87 -10.08 -3.57
C LEU A 52 -45.62 -11.42 -4.26
N ILE A 53 -44.63 -11.52 -5.14
CA ILE A 53 -44.25 -12.77 -5.81
C ILE A 53 -43.67 -13.77 -4.80
N ARG A 54 -42.73 -13.33 -3.93
CA ARG A 54 -42.11 -14.20 -2.92
C ARG A 54 -43.11 -14.81 -1.95
N LYS A 55 -44.15 -14.05 -1.58
CA LYS A 55 -45.24 -14.52 -0.72
C LYS A 55 -46.27 -15.39 -1.47
N GLY A 56 -46.11 -15.59 -2.77
CA GLY A 56 -47.04 -16.36 -3.60
C GLY A 56 -48.39 -15.67 -3.83
N LEU A 57 -48.47 -14.36 -3.60
CA LEU A 57 -49.71 -13.58 -3.68
C LEU A 57 -50.06 -13.18 -5.12
N ILE A 58 -49.07 -13.11 -6.00
CA ILE A 58 -49.26 -12.86 -7.43
C ILE A 58 -48.21 -13.60 -8.25
N ASP A 59 -48.61 -14.17 -9.38
CA ASP A 59 -47.67 -14.75 -10.34
C ASP A 59 -46.89 -13.64 -11.06
N GLU A 60 -45.61 -13.90 -11.32
CA GLU A 60 -44.70 -12.94 -11.93
C GLU A 60 -45.12 -12.52 -13.34
N LYS A 61 -45.71 -13.42 -14.14
CA LYS A 61 -46.20 -13.10 -15.48
C LYS A 61 -47.43 -12.21 -15.40
N ILE A 62 -48.34 -12.50 -14.47
CA ILE A 62 -49.55 -11.69 -14.24
C ILE A 62 -49.16 -10.27 -13.82
N LEU A 63 -48.18 -10.12 -12.93
CA LEU A 63 -47.67 -8.82 -12.51
C LEU A 63 -47.02 -8.05 -13.68
N ALA A 64 -46.19 -8.71 -14.49
CA ALA A 64 -45.55 -8.10 -15.65
C ALA A 64 -46.57 -7.62 -16.70
N GLU A 65 -47.60 -8.42 -16.99
CA GLU A 65 -48.68 -8.05 -17.91
C GLU A 65 -49.52 -6.88 -17.39
N PHE A 66 -49.79 -6.86 -16.08
CA PHE A 66 -50.50 -5.77 -15.43
C PHE A 66 -49.73 -4.45 -15.55
N LEU A 67 -48.43 -4.47 -15.22
CA LEU A 67 -47.56 -3.29 -15.33
C LEU A 67 -47.44 -2.82 -16.79
N ALA A 68 -47.33 -3.74 -17.74
CA ALA A 68 -47.30 -3.42 -19.17
C ALA A 68 -48.56 -2.67 -19.64
N LYS A 69 -49.75 -3.12 -19.23
CA LYS A 69 -51.02 -2.45 -19.52
C LYS A 69 -51.09 -1.07 -18.87
N GLN A 70 -50.71 -0.96 -17.59
CA GLN A 70 -50.79 0.28 -16.82
C GLN A 70 -49.84 1.36 -17.36
N PHE A 71 -48.62 0.99 -17.72
CA PHE A 71 -47.59 1.90 -18.23
C PHE A 71 -47.60 2.04 -19.76
N ARG A 72 -48.47 1.30 -20.46
CA ARG A 72 -48.58 1.27 -21.94
C ARG A 72 -47.25 0.94 -22.62
N VAL A 73 -46.53 -0.03 -22.07
CA VAL A 73 -45.25 -0.53 -22.59
C VAL A 73 -45.35 -2.04 -22.85
N PRO A 74 -44.66 -2.58 -23.86
CA PRO A 74 -44.76 -4.01 -24.17
C PRO A 74 -43.99 -4.86 -23.14
N VAL A 75 -44.42 -6.12 -22.99
CA VAL A 75 -43.67 -7.15 -22.25
C VAL A 75 -42.63 -7.78 -23.19
N VAL A 76 -41.43 -8.03 -22.69
CA VAL A 76 -40.35 -8.65 -23.43
C VAL A 76 -39.69 -9.76 -22.61
N ASN A 77 -39.15 -10.75 -23.31
CA ASN A 77 -38.28 -11.76 -22.72
C ASN A 77 -36.81 -11.44 -23.12
N PRO A 78 -35.97 -10.94 -22.19
CA PRO A 78 -34.56 -10.66 -22.47
C PRO A 78 -33.74 -11.93 -22.72
N ALA A 79 -34.10 -13.07 -22.11
CA ALA A 79 -33.36 -14.33 -22.24
C ALA A 79 -33.54 -15.00 -23.61
N ALA A 80 -34.63 -14.68 -24.34
CA ALA A 80 -34.93 -15.24 -25.66
C ALA A 80 -34.36 -14.43 -26.83
N LYS A 81 -33.59 -13.36 -26.57
CA LYS A 81 -33.02 -12.48 -27.59
C LYS A 81 -31.51 -12.52 -27.57
N GLU A 82 -30.90 -12.66 -28.74
CA GLU A 82 -29.47 -12.45 -28.90
C GLU A 82 -29.17 -10.94 -28.88
N ILE A 83 -28.52 -10.47 -27.81
CA ILE A 83 -28.22 -9.05 -27.61
C ILE A 83 -26.85 -8.75 -28.22
N PRO A 84 -26.73 -7.82 -29.19
CA PRO A 84 -25.45 -7.49 -29.78
C PRO A 84 -24.45 -6.96 -28.73
N LYS A 85 -23.18 -7.42 -28.76
CA LYS A 85 -22.13 -6.98 -27.81
C LYS A 85 -22.01 -5.46 -27.70
N LYS A 86 -22.11 -4.75 -28.82
CA LYS A 86 -22.09 -3.27 -28.88
C LYS A 86 -23.21 -2.60 -28.08
N VAL A 87 -24.34 -3.28 -27.86
CA VAL A 87 -25.48 -2.78 -27.07
C VAL A 87 -25.26 -3.04 -25.59
N LEU A 88 -24.67 -4.19 -25.24
CA LEU A 88 -24.29 -4.51 -23.85
C LEU A 88 -23.20 -3.56 -23.34
N GLU A 89 -22.24 -3.18 -24.19
CA GLU A 89 -21.16 -2.25 -23.84
C GLU A 89 -21.64 -0.81 -23.53
N LEU A 90 -22.87 -0.45 -23.89
CA LEU A 90 -23.43 0.88 -23.59
C LEU A 90 -23.68 1.09 -22.09
N LEU A 91 -23.86 0.00 -21.34
CA LEU A 91 -24.09 0.05 -19.90
C LEU A 91 -23.07 -0.85 -19.18
N PRO A 92 -22.33 -0.32 -18.19
CA PRO A 92 -21.44 -1.16 -17.37
C PRO A 92 -22.23 -2.28 -16.69
N LEU A 93 -21.65 -3.49 -16.63
CA LEU A 93 -22.29 -4.67 -16.03
C LEU A 93 -22.74 -4.43 -14.57
N GLN A 94 -21.98 -3.63 -13.83
CA GLN A 94 -22.32 -3.21 -12.47
C GLN A 94 -23.59 -2.35 -12.40
N VAL A 95 -23.84 -1.50 -13.42
CA VAL A 95 -25.06 -0.69 -13.53
C VAL A 95 -26.25 -1.57 -13.89
N ILE A 96 -26.04 -2.52 -14.82
CA ILE A 96 -27.04 -3.53 -15.24
C ILE A 96 -27.47 -4.37 -14.02
N GLN A 97 -26.51 -4.84 -13.21
CA GLN A 97 -26.76 -5.60 -11.99
C GLN A 97 -27.40 -4.76 -10.87
N LYS A 98 -26.87 -3.56 -10.60
CA LYS A 98 -27.38 -2.66 -9.54
C LYS A 98 -28.82 -2.25 -9.79
N TYR A 99 -29.14 -1.90 -11.04
CA TYR A 99 -30.48 -1.43 -11.39
C TYR A 99 -31.41 -2.53 -11.87
N GLN A 100 -30.92 -3.77 -12.00
CA GLN A 100 -31.69 -4.91 -12.49
C GLN A 100 -32.36 -4.58 -13.84
N VAL A 101 -31.56 -4.11 -14.80
CA VAL A 101 -32.03 -3.71 -16.14
C VAL A 101 -31.17 -4.33 -17.22
N VAL A 102 -31.76 -4.69 -18.36
CA VAL A 102 -31.03 -5.32 -19.48
C VAL A 102 -31.20 -4.49 -20.75
N PRO A 103 -30.12 -3.99 -21.38
CA PRO A 103 -30.22 -3.31 -22.67
C PRO A 103 -30.50 -4.34 -23.78
N LEU A 104 -31.53 -4.10 -24.60
CA LEU A 104 -32.03 -5.05 -25.59
C LEU A 104 -31.56 -4.73 -27.00
N ALA A 105 -31.68 -3.47 -27.41
CA ALA A 105 -31.37 -3.01 -28.75
C ALA A 105 -31.17 -1.49 -28.78
N LEU A 106 -30.38 -1.01 -29.72
CA LEU A 106 -30.26 0.42 -30.03
C LEU A 106 -30.86 0.67 -31.43
N VAL A 107 -31.95 1.44 -31.49
CA VAL A 107 -32.60 1.83 -32.74
C VAL A 107 -32.48 3.34 -32.92
N GLY A 108 -31.66 3.77 -33.88
CA GLY A 108 -31.29 5.18 -34.03
C GLY A 108 -30.57 5.69 -32.77
N ASN A 109 -31.15 6.69 -32.11
CA ASN A 109 -30.64 7.22 -30.83
C ASN A 109 -31.42 6.74 -29.60
N THR A 110 -32.23 5.68 -29.74
CA THR A 110 -33.11 5.17 -28.68
C THR A 110 -32.66 3.78 -28.23
N LEU A 111 -32.23 3.68 -26.97
CA LEU A 111 -31.92 2.44 -26.27
C LEU A 111 -33.19 1.80 -25.73
N HIS A 112 -33.46 0.57 -26.17
CA HIS A 112 -34.55 -0.26 -25.65
C HIS A 112 -34.04 -1.01 -24.41
N LEU A 113 -34.69 -0.82 -23.27
CA LEU A 113 -34.26 -1.33 -21.97
C LEU A 113 -35.35 -2.21 -21.34
N ALA A 114 -35.03 -3.44 -20.94
CA ALA A 114 -35.90 -4.29 -20.13
C ALA A 114 -35.73 -3.96 -18.64
N THR A 115 -36.84 -3.86 -17.90
CA THR A 115 -36.85 -3.64 -16.45
C THR A 115 -38.06 -4.31 -15.78
N PRO A 116 -37.96 -4.74 -14.51
CA PRO A 116 -39.11 -5.22 -13.74
C PRO A 116 -40.03 -4.09 -13.28
N ASP A 117 -39.52 -2.84 -13.24
CA ASP A 117 -40.25 -1.68 -12.74
C ASP A 117 -40.16 -0.50 -13.72
N PRO A 118 -41.09 -0.40 -14.69
CA PRO A 118 -41.12 0.73 -15.63
C PRO A 118 -41.48 2.07 -14.95
N GLY A 119 -41.97 2.04 -13.71
CA GLY A 119 -42.31 3.25 -12.93
C GLY A 119 -41.10 3.90 -12.24
N ASN A 120 -39.94 3.25 -12.26
CA ASN A 120 -38.72 3.77 -11.64
C ASN A 120 -38.01 4.79 -12.55
N LEU A 121 -38.56 6.01 -12.58
CA LEU A 121 -38.03 7.11 -13.41
C LEU A 121 -36.55 7.44 -13.11
N PHE A 122 -36.10 7.25 -11.87
CA PHE A 122 -34.69 7.49 -11.50
C PHE A 122 -33.73 6.56 -12.24
N VAL A 123 -34.06 5.27 -12.36
CA VAL A 123 -33.24 4.31 -13.10
C VAL A 123 -33.20 4.66 -14.59
N ILE A 124 -34.34 5.11 -15.14
CA ILE A 124 -34.45 5.50 -16.55
C ILE A 124 -33.61 6.75 -16.83
N ASP A 125 -33.65 7.75 -15.95
CA ASP A 125 -32.88 8.99 -16.07
C ASP A 125 -31.37 8.74 -15.88
N ASP A 126 -30.97 7.88 -14.94
CA ASP A 126 -29.58 7.47 -14.75
C ASP A 126 -29.04 6.73 -15.99
N VAL A 127 -29.81 5.78 -16.53
CA VAL A 127 -29.44 5.07 -17.76
C VAL A 127 -29.34 6.04 -18.94
N ARG A 128 -30.26 7.01 -19.05
CA ARG A 128 -30.21 8.07 -20.08
C ARG A 128 -28.95 8.93 -19.93
N PHE A 129 -28.60 9.30 -18.70
CA PHE A 129 -27.41 10.11 -18.42
C PHE A 129 -26.10 9.36 -18.73
N ILE A 130 -26.01 8.09 -18.34
CA ILE A 130 -24.82 7.24 -18.58
C ILE A 130 -24.63 7.00 -20.08
N THR A 131 -25.71 6.67 -20.78
CA THR A 131 -25.65 6.27 -22.20
C THR A 131 -25.68 7.45 -23.16
N GLN A 132 -26.14 8.62 -22.71
CA GLN A 132 -26.45 9.79 -23.54
C GLN A 132 -27.43 9.44 -24.69
N LYS A 133 -28.30 8.44 -24.48
CA LYS A 133 -29.32 7.97 -25.43
C LYS A 133 -30.72 8.21 -24.91
N ASN A 134 -31.69 8.33 -25.81
CA ASN A 134 -33.10 8.24 -25.42
C ASN A 134 -33.38 6.83 -24.91
N VAL A 135 -34.16 6.68 -23.85
CA VAL A 135 -34.45 5.36 -23.26
C VAL A 135 -35.92 5.03 -23.45
N ARG A 136 -36.19 3.87 -24.06
CA ARG A 136 -37.53 3.30 -24.19
C ARG A 136 -37.59 2.01 -23.38
N VAL A 137 -38.44 2.01 -22.35
CA VAL A 137 -38.56 0.87 -21.43
C VAL A 137 -39.55 -0.18 -21.92
N HIS A 138 -39.25 -1.43 -21.58
CA HIS A 138 -40.06 -2.63 -21.80
C HIS A 138 -40.14 -3.38 -20.47
N VAL A 139 -41.30 -3.95 -20.14
CA VAL A 139 -41.45 -4.72 -18.91
C VAL A 139 -40.91 -6.12 -19.12
N ALA A 140 -40.11 -6.62 -18.19
CA ALA A 140 -39.72 -8.02 -18.16
C ALA A 140 -39.84 -8.56 -16.72
N PRO A 141 -40.28 -9.81 -16.55
CA PRO A 141 -40.15 -10.56 -15.30
C PRO A 141 -38.75 -10.44 -14.69
N GLU A 142 -38.70 -10.28 -13.36
CA GLU A 142 -37.47 -10.20 -12.57
C GLU A 142 -36.63 -11.49 -12.71
N GLY A 143 -37.25 -12.66 -12.68
CA GLY A 143 -36.59 -13.95 -12.88
C GLY A 143 -35.91 -14.07 -14.26
N LEU A 144 -36.53 -13.54 -15.31
CA LEU A 144 -35.93 -13.54 -16.65
C LEU A 144 -34.76 -12.55 -16.76
N ILE A 145 -34.81 -11.44 -16.02
CA ILE A 145 -33.69 -10.51 -15.93
C ILE A 145 -32.51 -11.15 -15.18
N GLN A 146 -32.78 -11.83 -14.06
CA GLN A 146 -31.76 -12.55 -13.30
C GLN A 146 -31.09 -13.65 -14.12
N GLN A 147 -31.87 -14.48 -14.82
CA GLN A 147 -31.35 -15.51 -15.71
C GLN A 147 -30.44 -14.90 -16.80
N THR A 148 -30.83 -13.77 -17.38
CA THR A 148 -29.99 -13.09 -18.39
C THR A 148 -28.69 -12.55 -17.79
N LEU A 149 -28.73 -12.04 -16.55
CA LEU A 149 -27.55 -11.55 -15.82
C LEU A 149 -26.55 -12.66 -15.49
N GLU A 150 -27.03 -13.85 -15.12
CA GLU A 150 -26.19 -15.02 -14.84
C GLU A 150 -25.41 -15.46 -16.09
N HIS A 151 -26.09 -15.54 -17.23
CA HIS A 151 -25.46 -15.86 -18.52
C HIS A 151 -24.42 -14.81 -18.96
N LEU A 152 -24.63 -13.53 -18.66
CA LEU A 152 -23.67 -12.45 -18.95
C LEU A 152 -22.42 -12.51 -18.06
N ASN A 153 -22.54 -13.04 -16.84
CA ASN A 153 -21.42 -13.18 -15.90
C ASN A 153 -20.52 -14.39 -16.23
N ALA A 154 -21.08 -15.49 -16.74
CA ALA A 154 -20.35 -16.73 -17.03
C ALA A 154 -19.18 -16.52 -18.02
N GLY A 155 -19.32 -15.63 -19.01
CA GLY A 155 -18.25 -15.31 -19.97
C GLY A 155 -17.01 -14.60 -19.38
N SER A 156 -17.02 -14.27 -18.09
CA SER A 156 -15.91 -13.63 -17.37
C SER A 156 -15.12 -14.59 -16.47
N GLN A 157 -15.63 -15.81 -16.23
CA GLN A 157 -15.06 -16.76 -15.27
C GLN A 157 -13.85 -17.54 -15.82
N GLU A 158 -13.86 -17.92 -17.10
CA GLU A 158 -12.78 -18.72 -17.73
C GLU A 158 -11.39 -18.06 -17.61
N SER A 159 -11.29 -16.73 -17.81
CA SER A 159 -10.02 -15.99 -17.71
C SER A 159 -9.49 -15.79 -16.28
N LEU A 160 -10.33 -16.03 -15.28
CA LEU A 160 -10.05 -15.78 -13.87
C LEU A 160 -9.60 -17.06 -13.16
N GLU A 161 -10.15 -18.20 -13.57
CA GLU A 161 -9.72 -19.53 -13.14
C GLU A 161 -8.29 -19.84 -13.58
N GLU A 162 -7.86 -19.43 -14.79
CA GLU A 162 -6.47 -19.56 -15.22
C GLU A 162 -5.50 -18.74 -14.34
N VAL A 163 -5.86 -17.50 -13.98
CA VAL A 163 -5.03 -16.63 -13.13
C VAL A 163 -5.01 -17.12 -11.68
N MET A 164 -6.14 -17.62 -11.16
CA MET A 164 -6.21 -18.23 -9.85
C MET A 164 -5.44 -19.56 -9.80
N GLY A 165 -5.49 -20.36 -10.86
CA GLY A 165 -4.73 -21.60 -11.02
C GLY A 165 -3.21 -21.35 -11.00
N MET A 166 -2.72 -20.34 -11.71
CA MET A 166 -1.30 -19.96 -11.70
C MET A 166 -0.80 -19.55 -10.30
N ILE A 167 -1.64 -18.89 -9.50
CA ILE A 167 -1.30 -18.53 -8.12
C ILE A 167 -1.38 -19.77 -7.22
N GLN A 168 -2.38 -20.64 -7.41
CA GLN A 168 -2.54 -21.86 -6.62
C GLN A 168 -1.39 -22.86 -6.83
N GLU A 169 -0.96 -23.08 -8.07
CA GLU A 169 0.16 -23.96 -8.42
C GLU A 169 1.51 -23.53 -7.82
N GLU A 170 1.78 -22.22 -7.71
CA GLU A 170 2.96 -21.71 -7.00
C GLU A 170 2.83 -21.72 -5.47
N THR A 171 1.59 -21.79 -4.94
CA THR A 171 1.35 -21.63 -3.51
C THR A 171 1.41 -22.91 -2.67
N GLY A 172 1.46 -24.10 -3.29
CA GLY A 172 1.56 -25.42 -2.65
C GLY A 172 0.51 -25.65 -1.56
N ASP A 173 -0.48 -26.52 -1.83
CA ASP A 173 -1.59 -26.94 -0.95
C ASP A 173 -1.78 -26.07 0.29
N VAL A 174 -2.70 -25.10 0.17
CA VAL A 174 -3.24 -24.40 1.33
C VAL A 174 -4.16 -25.40 2.05
N ASP A 175 -3.58 -26.29 2.85
CA ASP A 175 -4.31 -26.97 3.90
C ASP A 175 -4.74 -25.91 4.91
N LEU A 176 -6.00 -25.49 4.80
CA LEU A 176 -6.71 -24.74 5.82
C LEU A 176 -6.88 -25.65 7.04
N VAL A 177 -5.81 -25.82 7.82
CA VAL A 177 -5.90 -26.49 9.10
C VAL A 177 -6.77 -25.63 10.01
N GLU A 178 -7.93 -26.21 10.35
CA GLU A 178 -8.84 -25.80 11.40
C GLU A 178 -8.06 -25.68 12.71
N SER A 179 -7.90 -24.46 13.22
CA SER A 179 -7.71 -24.25 14.64
C SER A 179 -8.34 -22.93 15.05
N SER A 180 -9.30 -23.09 15.96
CA SER A 180 -10.10 -22.10 16.64
C SER A 180 -9.25 -21.00 17.28
N ASP A 181 -9.38 -19.78 16.77
CA ASP A 181 -9.67 -18.59 17.56
C ASP A 181 -10.07 -17.43 16.62
N GLU A 182 -11.27 -16.90 16.86
CA GLU A 182 -12.05 -16.08 15.95
C GLU A 182 -11.62 -14.60 15.97
N ILE A 183 -11.22 -14.09 14.80
CA ILE A 183 -11.93 -13.03 14.07
C ILE A 183 -11.86 -13.41 12.58
N ASP A 184 -12.87 -14.17 12.19
CA ASP A 184 -13.56 -14.22 10.91
C ASP A 184 -12.75 -14.36 9.60
N LEU A 185 -11.85 -15.34 9.58
CA LEU A 185 -11.49 -16.06 8.35
C LEU A 185 -12.53 -17.14 7.98
N ALA A 186 -13.49 -17.44 8.87
CA ALA A 186 -14.58 -18.39 8.65
C ALA A 186 -15.59 -17.92 7.58
N ASN A 187 -15.66 -16.61 7.33
CA ASN A 187 -16.50 -16.08 6.25
C ASN A 187 -15.92 -16.23 4.84
N LEU A 188 -14.70 -16.76 4.66
CA LEU A 188 -14.14 -17.04 3.34
C LEU A 188 -14.61 -18.38 2.73
N GLU A 189 -15.00 -19.35 3.55
CA GLU A 189 -15.54 -20.63 3.05
C GLU A 189 -17.06 -20.59 2.85
N ASN A 190 -17.79 -19.75 3.60
CA ASN A 190 -19.23 -19.54 3.38
C ASN A 190 -19.53 -18.55 2.22
N ALA A 191 -18.50 -18.02 1.55
CA ALA A 191 -18.64 -17.11 0.42
C ALA A 191 -18.58 -17.82 -0.94
N ALA A 192 -19.50 -18.75 -1.16
CA ALA A 192 -19.84 -19.24 -2.51
C ALA A 192 -20.41 -18.12 -3.43
N GLY A 193 -20.55 -16.88 -2.92
CA GLY A 193 -21.02 -15.70 -3.63
C GLY A 193 -20.13 -14.45 -3.57
N GLU A 194 -18.87 -14.53 -3.07
CA GLU A 194 -17.97 -13.36 -3.14
C GLU A 194 -17.52 -13.07 -4.58
N ALA A 195 -17.62 -11.80 -5.00
CA ALA A 195 -17.22 -11.38 -6.34
C ALA A 195 -15.75 -11.75 -6.62
N PRO A 196 -15.41 -12.34 -7.80
CA PRO A 196 -14.07 -12.85 -8.12
C PRO A 196 -12.91 -11.86 -7.90
N VAL A 197 -13.19 -10.56 -8.02
CA VAL A 197 -12.24 -9.47 -7.79
C VAL A 197 -11.82 -9.36 -6.32
N VAL A 198 -12.72 -9.66 -5.38
CA VAL A 198 -12.42 -9.64 -3.94
C VAL A 198 -11.37 -10.72 -3.62
N LYS A 199 -11.58 -11.94 -4.13
CA LYS A 199 -10.64 -13.06 -3.97
C LYS A 199 -9.27 -12.72 -4.54
N LEU A 200 -9.22 -12.19 -5.76
CA LEU A 200 -7.97 -11.78 -6.39
C LEU A 200 -7.20 -10.73 -5.58
N VAL A 201 -7.88 -9.68 -5.09
CA VAL A 201 -7.23 -8.64 -4.26
C VAL A 201 -6.73 -9.23 -2.94
N ASN A 202 -7.52 -10.08 -2.27
CA ASN A 202 -7.09 -10.74 -1.04
C ASN A 202 -5.87 -11.64 -1.28
N LEU A 203 -5.84 -12.39 -2.39
CA LEU A 203 -4.69 -13.19 -2.79
C LEU A 203 -3.44 -12.33 -3.02
N ILE A 204 -3.55 -11.20 -3.72
CA ILE A 204 -2.44 -10.26 -3.92
C ILE A 204 -1.87 -9.79 -2.56
N LEU A 205 -2.74 -9.42 -1.61
CA LEU A 205 -2.31 -8.96 -0.30
C LEU A 205 -1.64 -10.08 0.52
N LEU A 206 -2.21 -11.27 0.54
CA LEU A 206 -1.69 -12.42 1.28
C LEU A 206 -0.38 -12.95 0.68
N ASP A 207 -0.27 -13.02 -0.65
CA ASP A 207 0.97 -13.42 -1.33
C ASP A 207 2.10 -12.41 -1.08
N ALA A 208 1.80 -11.11 -1.09
CA ALA A 208 2.77 -10.07 -0.74
C ALA A 208 3.30 -10.21 0.70
N ILE A 209 2.43 -10.54 1.67
CA ILE A 209 2.83 -10.82 3.06
C ILE A 209 3.73 -12.07 3.11
N ARG A 210 3.31 -13.16 2.46
CA ARG A 210 4.06 -14.44 2.44
C ARG A 210 5.46 -14.27 1.83
N LYS A 211 5.55 -13.55 0.71
CA LYS A 211 6.80 -13.22 0.01
C LYS A 211 7.61 -12.10 0.69
N LYS A 212 7.13 -11.57 1.84
CA LYS A 212 7.76 -10.49 2.61
C LYS A 212 8.07 -9.25 1.76
N ALA A 213 7.13 -8.87 0.89
CA ALA A 213 7.24 -7.67 0.08
C ALA A 213 7.15 -6.40 0.94
N SER A 214 7.88 -5.36 0.54
CA SER A 214 7.85 -4.03 1.16
C SER A 214 6.79 -3.12 0.53
N ASP A 215 6.59 -3.23 -0.79
CA ASP A 215 5.57 -2.48 -1.51
C ASP A 215 4.87 -3.40 -2.52
N ILE A 216 3.58 -3.17 -2.76
CA ILE A 216 2.79 -3.71 -3.88
C ILE A 216 2.51 -2.56 -4.83
N HIS A 217 2.85 -2.74 -6.10
CA HIS A 217 2.61 -1.78 -7.17
C HIS A 217 1.57 -2.34 -8.13
N VAL A 218 0.45 -1.65 -8.25
CA VAL A 218 -0.64 -1.96 -9.18
C VAL A 218 -0.66 -0.88 -10.25
N GLU A 219 -0.26 -1.23 -11.48
CA GLU A 219 0.01 -0.27 -12.55
C GLU A 219 -0.85 -0.57 -13.80
N CYS A 220 -1.54 0.45 -14.29
CA CYS A 220 -2.33 0.40 -15.52
C CYS A 220 -1.57 1.05 -16.69
N TYR A 221 -1.52 0.36 -17.82
CA TYR A 221 -1.01 0.85 -19.10
C TYR A 221 -2.13 0.84 -20.15
N GLU A 222 -1.82 1.26 -21.38
CA GLU A 222 -2.81 1.41 -22.47
C GLU A 222 -3.70 0.16 -22.67
N LYS A 223 -3.10 -1.04 -22.64
CA LYS A 223 -3.80 -2.31 -22.92
C LYS A 223 -3.53 -3.42 -21.92
N LYS A 224 -2.75 -3.15 -20.87
CA LYS A 224 -2.37 -4.15 -19.87
C LYS A 224 -2.35 -3.55 -18.47
N MET A 225 -2.60 -4.40 -17.49
CA MET A 225 -2.43 -4.12 -16.08
C MET A 225 -1.38 -5.09 -15.54
N ARG A 226 -0.49 -4.60 -14.67
CA ARG A 226 0.50 -5.45 -14.00
C ARG A 226 0.51 -5.19 -12.52
N VAL A 227 0.87 -6.23 -11.77
CA VAL A 227 1.14 -6.16 -10.34
C VAL A 227 2.60 -6.52 -10.11
N ARG A 228 3.33 -5.66 -9.42
CA ARG A 228 4.73 -5.86 -9.05
C ARG A 228 4.92 -5.79 -7.55
N TYR A 229 5.76 -6.65 -6.98
CA TYR A 229 6.16 -6.54 -5.58
C TYR A 229 7.56 -6.00 -5.48
N ARG A 230 7.81 -5.15 -4.48
CA ARG A 230 9.16 -4.79 -4.08
C ARG A 230 9.63 -5.76 -3.00
N ILE A 231 10.47 -6.72 -3.36
CA ILE A 231 11.05 -7.70 -2.44
C ILE A 231 12.54 -7.36 -2.30
N ASP A 232 12.99 -7.17 -1.06
CA ASP A 232 14.37 -6.79 -0.72
C ASP A 232 14.94 -5.63 -1.58
N GLY A 233 14.09 -4.63 -1.84
CA GLY A 233 14.43 -3.41 -2.59
C GLY A 233 14.24 -3.49 -4.11
N VAL A 234 14.05 -4.68 -4.68
CA VAL A 234 13.93 -4.91 -6.14
C VAL A 234 12.48 -5.14 -6.53
N LEU A 235 12.06 -4.59 -7.67
CA LEU A 235 10.72 -4.79 -8.22
C LEU A 235 10.69 -6.06 -9.08
N TYR A 236 9.79 -6.96 -8.73
CA TYR A 236 9.49 -8.18 -9.48
C TYR A 236 8.06 -8.11 -10.00
N GLU A 237 7.86 -8.41 -11.29
CA GLU A 237 6.52 -8.58 -11.85
C GLU A 237 5.97 -9.94 -11.42
N VAL A 238 4.82 -9.93 -10.76
CA VAL A 238 4.24 -11.13 -10.12
C VAL A 238 3.05 -11.65 -10.90
N MET A 239 2.24 -10.76 -11.45
CA MET A 239 1.09 -11.16 -12.26
C MET A 239 0.64 -10.03 -13.19
N ASN A 240 -0.10 -10.41 -14.23
CA ASN A 240 -0.74 -9.52 -15.19
C ASN A 240 -2.25 -9.77 -15.20
N PRO A 241 -3.03 -9.13 -14.30
CA PRO A 241 -4.48 -9.34 -14.27
C PRO A 241 -5.15 -8.92 -15.58
N PRO A 242 -6.27 -9.56 -15.96
CA PRO A 242 -7.05 -9.17 -17.13
C PRO A 242 -7.40 -7.67 -17.11
N PHE A 243 -7.11 -6.97 -18.21
CA PHE A 243 -7.22 -5.51 -18.28
C PHE A 243 -8.65 -4.99 -18.02
N GLN A 244 -9.66 -5.83 -18.27
CA GLN A 244 -11.08 -5.57 -18.00
C GLN A 244 -11.34 -5.38 -16.50
N LEU A 245 -10.56 -6.02 -15.63
CA LEU A 245 -10.72 -5.98 -14.17
C LEU A 245 -10.06 -4.77 -13.51
N ARG A 246 -9.33 -3.93 -14.25
CA ARG A 246 -8.56 -2.80 -13.69
C ARG A 246 -9.38 -1.89 -12.77
N ASN A 247 -10.58 -1.51 -13.23
CA ASN A 247 -11.45 -0.61 -12.49
C ASN A 247 -11.98 -1.30 -11.23
N ALA A 248 -12.26 -2.60 -11.29
CA ALA A 248 -12.79 -3.34 -10.17
C ALA A 248 -11.71 -3.55 -9.08
N ILE A 249 -10.47 -3.87 -9.49
CA ILE A 249 -9.32 -4.01 -8.58
C ILE A 249 -9.03 -2.67 -7.87
N ILE A 250 -8.94 -1.57 -8.62
CA ILE A 250 -8.70 -0.24 -8.04
C ILE A 250 -9.83 0.17 -7.09
N SER A 251 -11.09 -0.01 -7.49
CA SER A 251 -12.23 0.30 -6.64
C SER A 251 -12.24 -0.53 -5.36
N ARG A 252 -11.87 -1.83 -5.42
CA ARG A 252 -11.76 -2.68 -4.23
C ARG A 252 -10.68 -2.18 -3.28
N LEU A 253 -9.51 -1.81 -3.79
CA LEU A 253 -8.43 -1.23 -2.99
C LEU A 253 -8.85 0.11 -2.34
N LYS A 254 -9.57 0.97 -3.07
CA LYS A 254 -10.15 2.21 -2.53
C LYS A 254 -11.16 1.95 -1.42
N ILE A 255 -12.08 1.00 -1.61
CA ILE A 255 -13.06 0.61 -0.59
C ILE A 255 -12.36 0.15 0.70
N MET A 256 -11.38 -0.75 0.57
CA MET A 256 -10.63 -1.26 1.74
C MET A 256 -9.88 -0.13 2.46
N SER A 257 -9.46 0.90 1.72
CA SER A 257 -8.71 2.05 2.24
C SER A 257 -9.58 3.22 2.70
N ARG A 258 -10.92 3.09 2.62
CA ARG A 258 -11.91 4.15 2.89
C ARG A 258 -11.74 5.41 2.02
N LEU A 259 -11.33 5.23 0.77
CA LEU A 259 -11.13 6.30 -0.22
C LEU A 259 -12.39 6.55 -1.06
N ASP A 260 -12.47 7.73 -1.68
CA ASP A 260 -13.56 8.06 -2.60
C ASP A 260 -13.37 7.33 -3.95
N ILE A 261 -14.29 6.43 -4.26
CA ILE A 261 -14.30 5.61 -5.48
C ILE A 261 -14.67 6.46 -6.71
N ALA A 262 -15.50 7.49 -6.52
CA ALA A 262 -15.97 8.36 -7.59
C ALA A 262 -14.89 9.34 -8.03
N GLU A 263 -14.07 9.83 -7.09
CA GLU A 263 -12.94 10.69 -7.43
C GLU A 263 -11.78 9.88 -7.99
N ARG A 264 -11.35 10.22 -9.20
CA ARG A 264 -10.30 9.51 -9.97
C ARG A 264 -9.29 10.47 -10.60
N ARG A 265 -9.41 11.77 -10.34
CA ARG A 265 -8.62 12.85 -10.95
C ARG A 265 -7.62 13.46 -9.98
N LEU A 266 -7.77 13.17 -8.69
CA LEU A 266 -6.90 13.66 -7.63
C LEU A 266 -6.17 12.49 -6.95
N PRO A 267 -4.92 12.69 -6.49
CA PRO A 267 -4.24 11.74 -5.61
C PRO A 267 -5.05 11.51 -4.33
N GLN A 268 -5.01 10.29 -3.80
CA GLN A 268 -5.69 9.92 -2.57
C GLN A 268 -4.82 8.97 -1.73
N ASP A 269 -4.76 9.21 -0.42
CA ASP A 269 -4.00 8.39 0.52
C ASP A 269 -4.91 7.81 1.61
N GLY A 270 -4.72 6.54 1.92
CA GLY A 270 -5.55 5.78 2.85
C GLY A 270 -4.76 4.69 3.56
N ARG A 271 -5.46 3.91 4.38
CA ARG A 271 -4.84 2.81 5.14
C ARG A 271 -5.76 1.59 5.14
N ILE A 272 -5.17 0.42 5.00
CA ILE A 272 -5.86 -0.88 5.15
C ILE A 272 -5.27 -1.57 6.36
N LYS A 273 -6.11 -2.08 7.26
CA LYS A 273 -5.69 -2.98 8.33
C LYS A 273 -6.18 -4.38 8.01
N LEU A 274 -5.26 -5.34 7.99
CA LEU A 274 -5.53 -6.75 7.70
C LEU A 274 -4.96 -7.60 8.82
N ARG A 275 -5.75 -8.51 9.37
CA ARG A 275 -5.26 -9.52 10.30
C ARG A 275 -4.99 -10.81 9.52
N ALA A 276 -3.77 -11.32 9.59
CA ALA A 276 -3.38 -12.59 9.00
C ALA A 276 -2.86 -13.53 10.10
N LYS A 277 -2.69 -14.84 9.79
CA LYS A 277 -2.15 -15.85 10.73
C LYS A 277 -0.76 -15.50 11.31
N GLY A 278 -0.06 -14.50 10.77
CA GLY A 278 1.23 -14.00 11.25
C GLY A 278 1.19 -12.66 12.03
N GLY A 279 0.01 -12.11 12.31
CA GLY A 279 -0.17 -10.85 13.04
C GLY A 279 -1.02 -9.81 12.31
N GLU A 280 -1.16 -8.63 12.93
CA GLU A 280 -1.83 -7.48 12.32
C GLU A 280 -0.86 -6.77 11.36
N MET A 281 -1.25 -6.69 10.09
CA MET A 281 -0.53 -5.96 9.04
C MET A 281 -1.28 -4.69 8.68
N GLU A 282 -0.56 -3.57 8.62
CA GLU A 282 -1.10 -2.29 8.14
C GLU A 282 -0.50 -1.98 6.77
N PHE A 283 -1.34 -1.58 5.82
CA PHE A 283 -0.92 -1.13 4.51
C PHE A 283 -1.22 0.36 4.39
N ARG A 284 -0.21 1.16 4.05
CA ARG A 284 -0.45 2.54 3.58
C ARG A 284 -0.71 2.50 2.09
N VAL A 285 -1.84 3.06 1.67
CA VAL A 285 -2.29 3.02 0.28
C VAL A 285 -2.22 4.41 -0.29
N SER A 286 -1.56 4.54 -1.44
CA SER A 286 -1.54 5.77 -2.23
C SER A 286 -2.08 5.47 -3.62
N VAL A 287 -3.05 6.27 -4.06
CA VAL A 287 -3.67 6.19 -5.38
C VAL A 287 -3.34 7.46 -6.14
N LEU A 288 -2.74 7.31 -7.33
CA LEU A 288 -2.33 8.42 -8.18
C LEU A 288 -2.98 8.29 -9.57
N PRO A 289 -3.70 9.30 -10.08
CA PRO A 289 -4.17 9.31 -11.47
C PRO A 289 -2.98 9.34 -12.45
N THR A 290 -3.04 8.49 -13.47
CA THR A 290 -2.06 8.42 -14.57
C THR A 290 -2.78 8.42 -15.92
N LEU A 291 -2.03 8.47 -17.02
CA LEU A 291 -2.57 8.57 -18.38
C LEU A 291 -3.57 7.45 -18.73
N PHE A 292 -3.34 6.23 -18.25
CA PHE A 292 -4.13 5.04 -18.61
C PHE A 292 -4.98 4.48 -17.47
N GLY A 293 -5.20 5.28 -16.41
CA GLY A 293 -5.95 4.88 -15.22
C GLY A 293 -5.23 5.25 -13.94
N GLU A 294 -5.67 4.70 -12.81
CA GLU A 294 -5.03 4.99 -11.52
C GLU A 294 -3.92 3.98 -11.24
N LYS A 295 -2.79 4.48 -10.75
CA LYS A 295 -1.72 3.68 -10.17
C LYS A 295 -1.97 3.58 -8.67
N VAL A 296 -1.95 2.37 -8.13
CA VAL A 296 -2.07 2.14 -6.68
C VAL A 296 -0.76 1.58 -6.16
N VAL A 297 -0.25 2.16 -5.08
CA VAL A 297 0.91 1.64 -4.35
C VAL A 297 0.47 1.36 -2.92
N LEU A 298 0.74 0.15 -2.44
CA LEU A 298 0.51 -0.24 -1.06
C LEU A 298 1.87 -0.52 -0.41
N ARG A 299 2.22 0.22 0.64
CA ARG A 299 3.39 -0.05 1.46
C ARG A 299 3.00 -0.91 2.65
N LEU A 300 3.66 -2.05 2.81
CA LEU A 300 3.43 -2.98 3.92
C LEU A 300 4.19 -2.49 5.15
N LEU A 301 3.49 -2.38 6.28
CA LEU A 301 4.05 -2.06 7.59
C LEU A 301 3.90 -3.27 8.50
N ASP A 302 4.96 -4.07 8.55
CA ASP A 302 5.04 -5.22 9.42
C ASP A 302 5.50 -4.80 10.83
N LYS A 303 4.56 -4.73 11.78
CA LYS A 303 4.86 -4.39 13.17
C LYS A 303 5.74 -5.44 13.87
N SER A 304 5.73 -6.68 13.40
CA SER A 304 6.42 -7.80 14.04
C SER A 304 7.91 -7.88 13.72
N ASN A 305 8.35 -7.17 12.67
CA ASN A 305 9.69 -7.31 12.10
C ASN A 305 10.66 -6.20 12.52
N LEU A 306 10.28 -5.36 13.49
CA LEU A 306 11.13 -4.32 14.03
C LEU A 306 12.26 -4.96 14.88
N GLN A 307 13.41 -5.21 14.26
CA GLN A 307 14.60 -5.66 14.99
C GLN A 307 15.22 -4.49 15.75
N LEU A 308 14.78 -4.29 17.00
CA LEU A 308 15.32 -3.27 17.89
C LEU A 308 16.70 -3.62 18.46
N ASP A 309 17.14 -4.87 18.33
CA ASP A 309 18.44 -5.34 18.81
C ASP A 309 19.58 -4.86 17.90
N MET A 310 20.37 -3.90 18.37
CA MET A 310 21.48 -3.31 17.61
C MET A 310 22.53 -4.34 17.18
N THR A 311 22.69 -5.44 17.91
CA THR A 311 23.67 -6.49 17.59
C THR A 311 23.34 -7.24 16.31
N LYS A 312 22.06 -7.23 15.89
CA LYS A 312 21.57 -7.92 14.69
C LYS A 312 21.49 -7.02 13.46
N LEU A 313 21.78 -5.73 13.60
CA LEU A 313 21.68 -4.75 12.53
C LEU A 313 22.80 -4.87 11.48
N GLY A 314 23.87 -5.59 11.77
CA GLY A 314 24.98 -5.82 10.82
C GLY A 314 26.19 -4.92 10.99
N PHE A 315 26.32 -4.23 12.13
CA PHE A 315 27.55 -3.51 12.48
C PHE A 315 28.74 -4.46 12.61
N GLU A 316 29.92 -3.97 12.23
CA GLU A 316 31.17 -4.56 12.71
C GLU A 316 31.36 -4.22 14.21
N PRO A 317 32.03 -5.06 15.02
CA PRO A 317 32.16 -4.84 16.46
C PRO A 317 32.67 -3.44 16.83
N LYS A 318 33.76 -2.98 16.19
CA LYS A 318 34.32 -1.64 16.42
C LYS A 318 33.37 -0.51 16.04
N GLN A 319 32.57 -0.70 14.99
CA GLN A 319 31.59 0.28 14.53
C GLN A 319 30.43 0.38 15.52
N LEU A 320 29.97 -0.76 16.04
CA LEU A 320 28.92 -0.80 17.06
C LEU A 320 29.39 -0.12 18.36
N ASP A 321 30.62 -0.39 18.79
CA ASP A 321 31.20 0.23 19.99
C ASP A 321 31.29 1.75 19.84
N ALA A 322 31.77 2.25 18.71
CA ALA A 322 31.83 3.68 18.43
C ALA A 322 30.43 4.32 18.37
N PHE A 323 29.46 3.65 17.73
CA PHE A 323 28.08 4.13 17.68
C PHE A 323 27.44 4.18 19.07
N ARG A 324 27.64 3.12 19.88
CA ARG A 324 27.19 3.08 21.27
C ARG A 324 27.81 4.19 22.09
N GLU A 325 29.12 4.36 22.04
CA GLU A 325 29.81 5.45 22.76
C GLU A 325 29.18 6.81 22.43
N ALA A 326 28.88 7.07 21.15
CA ALA A 326 28.30 8.34 20.72
C ALA A 326 26.86 8.56 21.20
N ILE A 327 26.01 7.53 21.22
CA ILE A 327 24.62 7.66 21.68
C ILE A 327 24.48 7.68 23.21
N TYR A 328 25.48 7.21 23.96
CA TYR A 328 25.51 7.32 25.43
C TYR A 328 26.15 8.62 25.92
N ARG A 329 26.58 9.52 25.02
CA ARG A 329 27.05 10.84 25.42
C ARG A 329 25.89 11.67 25.97
N PRO A 330 26.13 12.50 27.00
CA PRO A 330 25.07 13.32 27.61
C PRO A 330 24.48 14.35 26.66
N TYR A 331 25.28 14.83 25.69
CA TYR A 331 24.84 15.80 24.71
C TYR A 331 25.61 15.67 23.40
N GLY A 332 25.14 16.40 22.40
CA GLY A 332 25.70 16.41 21.06
C GLY A 332 24.78 15.71 20.07
N MET A 333 25.24 15.57 18.83
CA MET A 333 24.41 15.14 17.73
C MET A 333 24.97 13.90 17.03
N VAL A 334 24.11 12.90 16.83
CA VAL A 334 24.42 11.69 16.06
C VAL A 334 23.56 11.68 14.80
N LEU A 335 24.22 11.59 13.65
CA LEU A 335 23.57 11.71 12.35
C LEU A 335 23.59 10.37 11.63
N VAL A 336 22.41 9.85 11.28
CA VAL A 336 22.25 8.62 10.49
C VAL A 336 21.89 9.00 9.06
N THR A 337 22.69 8.57 8.10
CA THR A 337 22.62 9.08 6.73
C THR A 337 22.52 7.99 5.68
N GLY A 338 21.92 8.34 4.55
CA GLY A 338 21.71 7.42 3.44
C GLY A 338 20.45 7.73 2.64
N PRO A 339 20.27 7.11 1.47
CA PRO A 339 19.12 7.28 0.61
C PRO A 339 17.87 6.70 1.26
N THR A 340 16.72 6.94 0.64
CA THR A 340 15.45 6.34 1.04
C THR A 340 15.56 4.80 1.00
N GLY A 341 15.02 4.13 2.02
CA GLY A 341 15.03 2.67 2.11
C GLY A 341 16.37 2.06 2.53
N SER A 342 17.34 2.85 2.97
CA SER A 342 18.62 2.36 3.53
C SER A 342 18.51 1.84 4.97
N GLY A 343 17.35 1.97 5.62
CA GLY A 343 17.10 1.47 6.99
C GLY A 343 17.33 2.48 8.12
N LYS A 344 17.44 3.79 7.83
CA LYS A 344 17.82 4.81 8.82
C LYS A 344 16.92 4.82 10.05
N THR A 345 15.61 4.77 9.83
CA THR A 345 14.60 4.72 10.88
C THR A 345 14.76 3.47 11.74
N THR A 346 15.12 2.33 11.15
CA THR A 346 15.39 1.09 11.91
C THR A 346 16.57 1.29 12.85
N THR A 347 17.69 1.82 12.36
CA THR A 347 18.88 2.10 13.18
C THR A 347 18.55 3.09 14.31
N LEU A 348 17.84 4.18 14.01
CA LEU A 348 17.43 5.16 15.00
C LEU A 348 16.46 4.58 16.04
N TYR A 349 15.49 3.78 15.63
CA TYR A 349 14.55 3.14 16.54
C TYR A 349 15.25 2.14 17.45
N SER A 350 16.23 1.39 16.95
CA SER A 350 17.06 0.50 17.78
C SER A 350 17.88 1.29 18.80
N ALA A 351 18.48 2.42 18.40
CA ALA A 351 19.20 3.30 19.33
C ALA A 351 18.26 3.88 20.40
N LEU A 352 17.11 4.43 19.98
CA LEU A 352 16.08 4.96 20.88
C LEU A 352 15.59 3.89 21.86
N SER A 353 15.35 2.66 21.39
CA SER A 353 14.94 1.56 22.24
C SER A 353 16.01 1.14 23.25
N GLU A 354 17.29 1.24 22.91
CA GLU A 354 18.38 0.97 23.86
C GLU A 354 18.49 2.08 24.93
N LEU A 355 18.22 3.34 24.56
CA LEU A 355 18.24 4.50 25.46
C LEU A 355 16.96 4.70 26.29
N ASN A 356 15.89 3.99 25.94
CA ASN A 356 14.55 4.10 26.54
C ASN A 356 14.55 3.56 27.97
N GLN A 357 14.93 4.43 28.91
CA GLN A 357 14.93 4.18 30.34
C GLN A 357 13.96 5.14 31.01
N VAL A 358 13.38 4.73 32.15
CA VAL A 358 12.44 5.55 32.93
C VAL A 358 13.07 6.88 33.38
N SER A 359 14.40 6.93 33.49
CA SER A 359 15.16 8.12 33.84
C SER A 359 15.37 9.13 32.71
N HIS A 360 15.02 8.79 31.46
CA HIS A 360 15.22 9.67 30.31
C HIS A 360 13.89 10.09 29.69
N ASN A 361 13.72 11.39 29.47
CA ASN A 361 12.62 11.94 28.70
C ASN A 361 13.00 12.00 27.21
N ILE A 362 12.36 11.16 26.40
CA ILE A 362 12.63 11.04 24.97
C ILE A 362 11.47 11.62 24.16
N SER A 363 11.77 12.58 23.29
CA SER A 363 10.79 13.21 22.38
C SER A 363 11.22 13.10 20.93
N THR A 364 10.32 12.68 20.03
CA THR A 364 10.61 12.54 18.60
C THR A 364 9.64 13.37 17.75
N ALA A 365 10.14 13.94 16.64
CA ALA A 365 9.33 14.56 15.59
C ALA A 365 9.55 13.83 14.28
N GLU A 366 8.49 13.27 13.68
CA GLU A 366 8.60 12.33 12.56
C GLU A 366 7.54 12.59 11.48
N ASP A 367 7.86 12.30 10.21
CA ASP A 367 6.95 12.46 9.08
C ASP A 367 6.95 11.24 8.14
N PRO A 368 6.00 10.29 8.31
CA PRO A 368 5.14 10.07 9.47
C PRO A 368 5.79 9.14 10.51
N VAL A 369 5.16 9.00 11.68
CA VAL A 369 5.54 7.98 12.67
C VAL A 369 5.32 6.58 12.08
N GLU A 370 6.37 5.79 11.94
CA GLU A 370 6.31 4.47 11.31
C GLU A 370 5.77 3.38 12.24
N PHE A 371 6.26 3.36 13.48
CA PHE A 371 5.80 2.48 14.55
C PHE A 371 5.73 3.24 15.87
N SER A 372 4.80 2.83 16.73
CA SER A 372 4.68 3.33 18.10
C SER A 372 5.69 2.62 18.99
N LEU A 373 6.57 3.39 19.63
CA LEU A 373 7.56 2.93 20.59
C LEU A 373 7.06 3.25 22.02
N PRO A 374 6.64 2.24 22.81
CA PRO A 374 6.20 2.46 24.18
C PRO A 374 7.30 3.14 25.02
N GLY A 375 6.92 4.15 25.79
CA GLY A 375 7.86 4.93 26.63
C GLY A 375 8.49 6.14 25.92
N ILE A 376 8.21 6.36 24.63
CA ILE A 376 8.75 7.48 23.86
C ILE A 376 7.60 8.38 23.39
N ASN A 377 7.77 9.70 23.53
CA ASN A 377 6.79 10.69 23.09
C ASN A 377 7.01 11.01 21.61
N GLN A 378 6.20 10.43 20.72
CA GLN A 378 6.35 10.60 19.28
C GLN A 378 5.33 11.58 18.70
N VAL A 379 5.82 12.66 18.09
CA VAL A 379 5.02 13.69 17.42
C VAL A 379 5.06 13.45 15.92
N GLN A 380 3.89 13.31 15.31
CA GLN A 380 3.77 13.30 13.86
C GLN A 380 3.71 14.74 13.33
N VAL A 381 4.54 15.04 12.34
CA VAL A 381 4.53 16.32 11.62
C VAL A 381 3.22 16.49 10.85
N HIS A 382 2.69 17.71 10.90
CA HIS A 382 1.49 18.11 10.17
C HIS A 382 1.71 19.50 9.56
N GLU A 383 2.32 19.54 8.37
CA GLU A 383 2.64 20.81 7.68
C GLU A 383 1.39 21.68 7.42
N SER A 384 0.23 21.06 7.15
CA SER A 384 -1.02 21.78 6.85
C SER A 384 -1.54 22.67 7.98
N ILE A 385 -1.14 22.39 9.23
CA ILE A 385 -1.48 23.19 10.41
C ILE A 385 -0.25 23.92 10.99
N GLY A 386 0.89 23.88 10.31
CA GLY A 386 2.13 24.53 10.73
C GLY A 386 2.95 23.76 11.79
N LEU A 387 2.59 22.51 12.10
CA LEU A 387 3.38 21.65 12.98
C LEU A 387 4.50 20.97 12.19
N ASN A 388 5.57 21.71 11.88
CA ASN A 388 6.77 21.21 11.17
C ASN A 388 7.90 20.78 12.13
N PHE A 389 9.00 20.24 11.59
CA PHE A 389 10.15 19.77 12.39
C PHE A 389 10.73 20.85 13.30
N ALA A 390 10.98 22.06 12.77
CA ALA A 390 11.53 23.17 13.54
C ALA A 390 10.58 23.61 14.68
N ALA A 391 9.27 23.67 14.42
CA ALA A 391 8.25 24.03 15.41
C ALA A 391 8.13 22.98 16.53
N ALA A 392 8.15 21.69 16.17
CA ALA A 392 8.17 20.60 17.14
C ALA A 392 9.43 20.65 18.01
N LEU A 393 10.60 20.82 17.39
CA LEU A 393 11.88 20.89 18.07
C LEU A 393 11.99 22.07 19.05
N ARG A 394 11.54 23.26 18.64
CA ARG A 394 11.44 24.42 19.56
C ARG A 394 10.50 24.17 20.72
N SER A 395 9.48 23.33 20.54
CA SER A 395 8.55 22.98 21.60
C SER A 395 9.16 21.95 22.56
N PHE A 396 9.92 20.98 22.05
CA PHE A 396 10.66 20.01 22.86
C PHE A 396 11.60 20.71 23.84
N LEU A 397 12.30 21.77 23.47
CA LEU A 397 13.15 22.52 24.40
C LEU A 397 12.43 23.12 25.62
N ARG A 398 11.08 23.13 25.65
CA ARG A 398 10.26 23.54 26.81
C ARG A 398 9.56 22.35 27.48
N GLN A 399 9.88 21.13 27.08
CA GLN A 399 9.31 19.87 27.60
C GLN A 399 10.31 19.10 28.46
N ASP A 400 11.46 19.70 28.79
CA ASP A 400 12.54 19.06 29.58
C ASP A 400 13.02 17.70 29.01
N PRO A 401 13.38 17.61 27.71
CA PRO A 401 13.84 16.36 27.12
C PRO A 401 15.31 16.11 27.47
N ASP A 402 15.70 14.84 27.61
CA ASP A 402 17.11 14.44 27.64
C ASP A 402 17.60 14.10 26.22
N ILE A 403 16.72 13.43 25.46
CA ILE A 403 17.03 12.91 24.13
C ILE A 403 15.95 13.38 23.16
N ILE A 404 16.40 13.95 22.04
CA ILE A 404 15.54 14.45 20.98
C ILE A 404 15.84 13.71 19.69
N MET A 405 14.81 13.17 19.02
CA MET A 405 14.95 12.65 17.66
C MET A 405 14.18 13.52 16.66
N VAL A 406 14.88 14.00 15.64
CA VAL A 406 14.27 14.70 14.50
C VAL A 406 14.35 13.77 13.30
N GLY A 407 13.20 13.42 12.71
CA GLY A 407 13.11 12.44 11.63
C GLY A 407 14.08 12.71 10.49
N GLU A 408 14.26 13.98 10.12
CA GLU A 408 15.26 14.41 9.15
C GLU A 408 15.57 15.91 9.24
N ILE A 409 16.76 16.29 8.78
CA ILE A 409 17.16 17.70 8.59
C ILE A 409 17.16 18.00 7.09
N ARG A 410 16.17 18.78 6.63
CA ARG A 410 16.02 19.19 5.23
C ARG A 410 16.50 20.62 4.95
N ASP A 411 16.40 21.49 5.94
CA ASP A 411 16.59 22.93 5.82
C ASP A 411 17.48 23.50 6.93
N PHE A 412 17.92 24.74 6.72
CA PHE A 412 18.76 25.48 7.66
C PHE A 412 18.08 25.68 9.02
N GLU A 413 16.78 25.99 9.03
CA GLU A 413 16.06 26.29 10.27
C GLU A 413 16.05 25.09 11.21
N THR A 414 15.74 23.91 10.69
CA THR A 414 15.76 22.65 11.44
C THR A 414 17.18 22.32 11.90
N ALA A 415 18.17 22.49 11.02
CA ALA A 415 19.58 22.25 11.35
C ALA A 415 20.08 23.16 12.49
N GLU A 416 19.74 24.45 12.41
CA GLU A 416 20.16 25.46 13.37
C GLU A 416 19.59 25.17 14.77
N VAL A 417 18.31 24.84 14.85
CA VAL A 417 17.66 24.52 16.14
C VAL A 417 18.19 23.18 16.68
N ALA A 418 18.44 22.18 15.84
CA ALA A 418 18.99 20.89 16.25
C ALA A 418 20.40 21.02 16.83
N ILE A 419 21.25 21.84 16.19
CA ILE A 419 22.60 22.12 16.70
C ILE A 419 22.55 22.90 18.00
N LYS A 420 21.68 23.92 18.11
CA LYS A 420 21.48 24.64 19.37
C LYS A 420 21.08 23.68 20.49
N ALA A 421 20.11 22.80 20.26
CA ALA A 421 19.70 21.80 21.24
C ALA A 421 20.87 20.90 21.67
N ALA A 422 21.66 20.43 20.71
CA ALA A 422 22.83 19.60 20.96
C ALA A 422 23.89 20.32 21.82
N LEU A 423 24.14 21.61 21.57
CA LEU A 423 25.09 22.43 22.32
C LEU A 423 24.57 22.86 23.69
N THR A 424 23.25 22.88 23.90
CA THR A 424 22.63 23.20 25.19
C THR A 424 22.37 21.98 26.07
N GLY A 425 23.10 20.88 25.86
CA GLY A 425 23.08 19.74 26.78
C GLY A 425 22.12 18.61 26.42
N HIS A 426 21.56 18.57 25.21
CA HIS A 426 20.68 17.49 24.76
C HIS A 426 21.39 16.52 23.83
N LEU A 427 21.04 15.24 23.87
CA LEU A 427 21.41 14.30 22.82
C LEU A 427 20.42 14.41 21.67
N VAL A 428 20.91 14.75 20.48
CA VAL A 428 20.09 14.90 19.27
C VAL A 428 20.40 13.78 18.28
N LEU A 429 19.38 13.01 17.91
CA LEU A 429 19.45 11.99 16.87
C LEU A 429 18.72 12.50 15.64
N SER A 430 19.33 12.42 14.45
CA SER A 430 18.61 12.82 13.23
C SER A 430 19.12 12.12 11.98
N THR A 431 18.41 12.35 10.86
CA THR A 431 18.80 11.82 9.55
C THR A 431 19.08 12.87 8.50
N LEU A 432 19.98 12.53 7.58
CA LEU A 432 20.25 13.30 6.36
C LEU A 432 20.32 12.37 5.14
N HIS A 433 20.09 12.98 3.96
CA HIS A 433 20.18 12.32 2.68
C HIS A 433 21.52 12.61 1.99
N THR A 434 22.57 11.93 2.46
CA THR A 434 23.92 11.95 1.87
C THR A 434 24.33 10.52 1.47
N ASN A 435 25.38 10.42 0.64
CA ASN A 435 25.82 9.13 0.14
C ASN A 435 26.82 8.42 1.05
N ASP A 436 27.59 9.20 1.81
CA ASP A 436 28.66 8.78 2.70
C ASP A 436 28.70 9.74 3.92
N ALA A 437 29.43 9.34 4.96
CA ALA A 437 29.52 10.07 6.21
C ALA A 437 30.26 11.42 6.04
N PRO A 438 31.44 11.50 5.37
CA PRO A 438 32.16 12.77 5.17
C PRO A 438 31.34 13.84 4.44
N SER A 439 30.61 13.48 3.38
CA SER A 439 29.77 14.41 2.61
C SER A 439 28.64 15.03 3.44
N THR A 440 28.29 14.44 4.59
CA THR A 440 27.29 14.98 5.51
C THR A 440 27.76 16.29 6.13
N VAL A 441 29.06 16.42 6.43
CA VAL A 441 29.65 17.69 6.90
C VAL A 441 29.40 18.78 5.87
N ASN A 442 29.78 18.54 4.61
CA ASN A 442 29.57 19.50 3.53
C ASN A 442 28.09 19.81 3.29
N ARG A 443 27.20 18.83 3.48
CA ARG A 443 25.75 19.08 3.39
C ARG A 443 25.27 20.07 4.45
N LEU A 444 25.75 19.96 5.69
CA LEU A 444 25.44 20.93 6.76
C LEU A 444 25.99 22.32 6.41
N LEU A 445 27.24 22.41 5.95
CA LEU A 445 27.86 23.67 5.53
C LEU A 445 27.09 24.33 4.38
N ASN A 446 26.69 23.56 3.37
CA ASN A 446 25.91 24.03 2.22
C ASN A 446 24.49 24.49 2.61
N MET A 447 23.95 24.02 3.74
CA MET A 447 22.69 24.53 4.28
C MET A 447 22.88 25.88 5.02
N GLY A 448 24.12 26.35 5.21
CA GLY A 448 24.44 27.60 5.89
C GLY A 448 24.83 27.43 7.36
N VAL A 449 25.05 26.19 7.82
CA VAL A 449 25.56 25.97 9.18
C VAL A 449 27.05 26.31 9.24
N GLU A 450 27.44 27.13 10.22
CA GLU A 450 28.84 27.50 10.43
C GLU A 450 29.73 26.29 10.79
N PRO A 451 30.96 26.18 10.23
CA PRO A 451 31.84 25.03 10.48
C PRO A 451 32.12 24.73 11.96
N PHE A 452 32.31 25.79 12.76
CA PHE A 452 32.54 25.66 14.20
C PHE A 452 31.36 24.98 14.92
N LEU A 453 30.12 25.27 14.50
CA LEU A 453 28.93 24.66 15.06
C LEU A 453 28.84 23.17 14.73
N VAL A 454 29.19 22.79 13.49
CA VAL A 454 29.24 21.37 13.09
C VAL A 454 30.30 20.62 13.89
N ALA A 455 31.53 21.15 13.95
CA ALA A 455 32.65 20.53 14.65
C ALA A 455 32.40 20.35 16.16
N SER A 456 31.69 21.30 16.78
CA SER A 456 31.40 21.26 18.23
C SER A 456 30.18 20.40 18.57
N ALA A 457 29.15 20.40 17.72
CA ALA A 457 27.87 19.76 18.05
C ALA A 457 27.80 18.30 17.61
N VAL A 458 28.45 17.91 16.52
CA VAL A 458 28.36 16.54 15.99
C VAL A 458 29.32 15.62 16.73
N ASN A 459 28.80 14.52 17.29
CA ASN A 459 29.57 13.46 17.92
C ASN A 459 30.01 12.40 16.91
N LEU A 460 29.09 11.99 16.04
CA LEU A 460 29.29 10.88 15.12
C LEU A 460 28.36 10.99 13.92
N ILE A 461 28.89 10.64 12.74
CA ILE A 461 28.12 10.51 11.51
C ILE A 461 28.19 9.06 11.05
N LEU A 462 27.03 8.46 10.83
CA LEU A 462 26.87 7.11 10.31
C LEU A 462 26.25 7.21 8.93
N ALA A 463 26.85 6.58 7.94
CA ALA A 463 26.25 6.34 6.62
C ALA A 463 25.90 4.87 6.47
N GLN A 464 24.74 4.59 5.87
CA GLN A 464 24.26 3.23 5.71
C GLN A 464 23.67 2.93 4.33
N ARG A 465 23.79 1.66 3.95
CA ARG A 465 23.18 1.04 2.77
C ARG A 465 22.64 -0.33 3.16
N LEU A 466 21.69 -0.86 2.40
CA LEU A 466 21.23 -2.24 2.55
C LEU A 466 21.72 -3.07 1.36
N ALA A 467 22.36 -4.18 1.68
CA ALA A 467 22.71 -5.23 0.76
C ALA A 467 21.78 -6.44 0.98
N ARG A 468 21.44 -7.16 -0.08
CA ARG A 468 20.73 -8.44 0.00
C ARG A 468 21.63 -9.55 0.52
N LYS A 469 21.05 -10.44 1.34
CA LYS A 469 21.74 -11.66 1.82
C LYS A 469 21.58 -12.78 0.81
N VAL A 470 22.64 -13.52 0.54
CA VAL A 470 22.58 -14.73 -0.29
C VAL A 470 21.65 -15.74 0.38
N CYS A 471 20.72 -16.31 -0.38
CA CYS A 471 19.77 -17.27 0.17
C CYS A 471 20.52 -18.50 0.70
N PRO A 472 20.34 -18.87 1.99
CA PRO A 472 21.09 -19.97 2.60
C PRO A 472 20.74 -21.35 2.00
N GLU A 473 19.54 -21.52 1.44
CA GLU A 473 19.08 -22.81 0.87
C GLU A 473 19.61 -23.07 -0.55
N CYS A 474 19.98 -22.01 -1.28
CA CYS A 474 20.48 -22.12 -2.65
C CYS A 474 21.86 -21.46 -2.82
N LYS A 475 22.59 -21.30 -1.72
CA LYS A 475 23.93 -20.74 -1.69
C LYS A 475 24.89 -21.70 -2.38
N VAL A 476 25.57 -21.21 -3.41
CA VAL A 476 26.61 -21.93 -4.15
C VAL A 476 27.89 -21.09 -4.18
N GLU A 477 29.02 -21.78 -4.22
CA GLU A 477 30.33 -21.13 -4.41
C GLU A 477 30.42 -20.58 -5.84
N GLU A 478 30.85 -19.33 -5.96
CA GLU A 478 31.06 -18.64 -7.24
C GLU A 478 32.55 -18.38 -7.40
N GLU A 479 33.14 -18.91 -8.48
CA GLU A 479 34.53 -18.61 -8.81
C GLU A 479 34.60 -17.23 -9.47
N VAL A 480 35.09 -16.26 -8.71
CA VAL A 480 35.24 -14.88 -9.16
C VAL A 480 36.69 -14.65 -9.61
N ARG A 481 36.85 -14.05 -10.77
CA ARG A 481 38.18 -13.75 -11.32
C ARG A 481 38.95 -12.82 -10.37
N PRO A 482 40.25 -13.08 -10.12
CA PRO A 482 41.10 -12.22 -9.28
C PRO A 482 41.04 -10.74 -9.66
N GLU A 483 41.01 -10.42 -10.96
CA GLU A 483 40.94 -9.03 -11.44
C GLU A 483 39.65 -8.33 -10.98
N ALA A 484 38.53 -9.05 -10.96
CA ALA A 484 37.26 -8.48 -10.50
C ALA A 484 37.25 -8.20 -8.99
N LEU A 485 37.98 -9.00 -8.20
CA LEU A 485 38.14 -8.76 -6.75
C LEU A 485 39.07 -7.58 -6.47
N LEU A 486 40.16 -7.44 -7.24
CA LEU A 486 41.04 -6.28 -7.16
C LEU A 486 40.29 -5.00 -7.55
N ASP A 487 39.52 -5.03 -8.64
CA ASP A 487 38.70 -3.90 -9.09
C ASP A 487 37.61 -3.51 -8.08
N LEU A 488 37.10 -4.49 -7.33
CA LEU A 488 36.14 -4.29 -6.24
C LEU A 488 36.77 -3.54 -5.06
N GLY A 489 38.10 -3.60 -4.90
CA GLY A 489 38.84 -3.01 -3.78
C GLY A 489 39.31 -4.02 -2.74
N VAL A 490 39.34 -5.32 -3.07
CA VAL A 490 39.94 -6.35 -2.21
C VAL A 490 41.46 -6.19 -2.25
N PRO A 491 42.15 -6.10 -1.09
CA PRO A 491 43.61 -6.11 -1.03
C PRO A 491 44.20 -7.33 -1.73
N GLU A 492 45.25 -7.14 -2.52
CA GLU A 492 45.88 -8.22 -3.32
C GLU A 492 46.27 -9.44 -2.47
N GLN A 493 46.72 -9.20 -1.24
CA GLN A 493 47.10 -10.24 -0.27
C GLN A 493 45.93 -11.13 0.18
N GLU A 494 44.70 -10.65 0.06
CA GLU A 494 43.49 -11.37 0.47
C GLU A 494 42.81 -12.10 -0.71
N VAL A 495 43.20 -11.80 -1.95
CA VAL A 495 42.64 -12.44 -3.14
C VAL A 495 42.96 -13.94 -3.10
N GLY A 496 41.92 -14.78 -3.18
CA GLY A 496 42.05 -16.23 -3.07
C GLY A 496 42.12 -16.79 -1.64
N THR A 497 42.10 -15.93 -0.61
CA THR A 497 42.06 -16.39 0.79
C THR A 497 40.64 -16.69 1.29
N PHE A 498 39.62 -16.25 0.56
CA PHE A 498 38.21 -16.44 0.88
C PHE A 498 37.42 -16.93 -0.34
N LYS A 499 36.24 -17.49 -0.06
CA LYS A 499 35.32 -18.00 -1.09
C LYS A 499 34.19 -17.00 -1.32
N CYS A 500 33.88 -16.74 -2.58
CA CYS A 500 32.71 -15.96 -2.96
C CYS A 500 31.49 -16.86 -3.12
N TYR A 501 30.31 -16.31 -2.83
CA TYR A 501 29.07 -17.05 -2.90
C TYR A 501 28.00 -16.29 -3.67
N ARG A 502 27.13 -17.05 -4.34
CA ARG A 502 25.95 -16.54 -5.03
C ARG A 502 24.76 -17.45 -4.78
N GLY A 503 23.55 -16.91 -4.89
CA GLY A 503 22.34 -17.71 -4.89
C GLY A 503 21.96 -18.14 -6.30
N ARG A 504 21.79 -19.43 -6.54
CA ARG A 504 21.30 -19.95 -7.84
C ARG A 504 19.81 -19.69 -8.09
N GLY A 505 19.04 -19.38 -7.05
CA GLY A 505 17.58 -19.30 -7.07
C GLY A 505 16.93 -20.63 -6.63
N CYS A 506 15.93 -20.54 -5.76
CA CYS A 506 15.09 -21.66 -5.34
C CYS A 506 13.70 -21.15 -4.93
N MET A 507 12.75 -22.06 -4.69
CA MET A 507 11.40 -21.69 -4.26
C MET A 507 11.39 -20.85 -2.97
N ALA A 508 12.26 -21.13 -2.00
CA ALA A 508 12.30 -20.39 -0.74
C ALA A 508 12.77 -18.94 -0.85
N CYS A 509 13.44 -18.57 -1.95
CA CYS A 509 13.78 -17.18 -2.27
C CYS A 509 13.02 -16.66 -3.49
N SER A 510 11.94 -17.34 -3.91
CA SER A 510 11.16 -17.02 -5.11
C SER A 510 12.04 -16.86 -6.36
N ASN A 511 13.02 -17.77 -6.51
CA ASN A 511 13.99 -17.81 -7.61
C ASN A 511 14.88 -16.56 -7.75
N THR A 512 14.95 -15.70 -6.73
CA THR A 512 15.79 -14.48 -6.78
C THR A 512 17.27 -14.73 -6.44
N GLY A 513 17.56 -15.81 -5.71
CA GLY A 513 18.89 -16.10 -5.15
C GLY A 513 19.21 -15.38 -3.85
N TYR A 514 18.32 -14.49 -3.38
CA TYR A 514 18.54 -13.68 -2.18
C TYR A 514 17.37 -13.79 -1.20
N ARG A 515 17.64 -13.74 0.09
CA ARG A 515 16.58 -13.76 1.11
C ARG A 515 16.95 -12.88 2.30
N GLY A 516 16.27 -11.75 2.41
CA GLY A 516 16.51 -10.77 3.47
C GLY A 516 17.67 -9.82 3.16
N ARG A 517 17.91 -8.89 4.08
CA ARG A 517 18.87 -7.79 3.92
C ARG A 517 19.83 -7.71 5.10
N ILE A 518 21.00 -7.15 4.85
CA ILE A 518 22.02 -6.76 5.83
C ILE A 518 22.36 -5.29 5.60
N ALA A 519 22.63 -4.54 6.67
CA ALA A 519 23.12 -3.19 6.53
C ALA A 519 24.65 -3.18 6.38
N LEU A 520 25.14 -2.27 5.54
CA LEU A 520 26.54 -1.88 5.44
C LEU A 520 26.66 -0.53 6.10
N TYR A 521 27.61 -0.40 7.02
CA TYR A 521 27.81 0.81 7.81
C TYR A 521 29.17 1.41 7.52
N GLU A 522 29.17 2.74 7.44
CA GLU A 522 30.35 3.58 7.48
C GLU A 522 30.16 4.52 8.67
N VAL A 523 31.02 4.39 9.67
CA VAL A 523 30.87 5.04 10.97
C VAL A 523 32.05 5.97 11.18
N MET A 524 31.79 7.27 11.21
CA MET A 524 32.77 8.33 11.33
C MET A 524 32.58 9.09 12.65
N PRO A 525 33.32 8.74 13.71
CA PRO A 525 33.39 9.57 14.91
C PRO A 525 34.03 10.93 14.61
N MET A 526 33.52 12.00 15.22
CA MET A 526 34.08 13.36 15.10
C MET A 526 35.25 13.53 16.09
N THR A 527 36.40 12.96 15.75
CA THR A 527 37.65 13.12 16.51
C THR A 527 38.26 14.50 16.29
N ASP A 528 39.21 14.91 17.13
CA ASP A 528 39.82 16.24 17.04
C ASP A 528 40.47 16.53 15.67
N PRO A 529 41.22 15.61 15.04
CA PRO A 529 41.74 15.85 13.69
C PRO A 529 40.64 16.04 12.64
N ILE A 530 39.51 15.31 12.76
CA ILE A 530 38.36 15.48 11.86
C ILE A 530 37.70 16.84 12.11
N ARG A 531 37.55 17.25 13.37
CA ARG A 531 37.03 18.58 13.74
C ARG A 531 37.89 19.70 13.18
N ASP A 532 39.20 19.58 13.28
CA ASP A 532 40.14 20.56 12.72
C ASP A 532 39.98 20.69 11.20
N LEU A 533 39.82 19.56 10.49
CA LEU A 533 39.52 19.56 9.06
C LEU A 533 38.19 20.26 8.72
N VAL A 534 37.15 20.05 9.54
CA VAL A 534 35.87 20.77 9.36
C VAL A 534 36.07 22.28 9.56
N LEU A 535 36.82 22.70 10.57
CA LEU A 535 37.05 24.12 10.88
C LEU A 535 37.78 24.86 9.76
N VAL A 536 38.74 24.22 9.08
CA VAL A 536 39.46 24.81 7.95
C VAL A 536 38.71 24.69 6.62
N GLY A 537 37.54 24.05 6.61
CA GLY A 537 36.72 23.87 5.41
C GLY A 537 37.28 22.85 4.42
N ALA A 538 37.92 21.79 4.91
CA ALA A 538 38.45 20.72 4.08
C ALA A 538 37.36 20.04 3.23
N SER A 539 37.77 19.47 2.11
CA SER A 539 36.88 18.71 1.22
C SER A 539 36.42 17.39 1.86
N ALA A 540 35.32 16.83 1.35
CA ALA A 540 34.84 15.53 1.81
C ALA A 540 35.87 14.40 1.59
N SER A 541 36.69 14.52 0.54
CA SER A 541 37.77 13.57 0.25
C SER A 541 38.88 13.61 1.31
N GLU A 542 39.33 14.80 1.72
CA GLU A 542 40.35 14.94 2.77
C GLU A 542 39.84 14.42 4.12
N ILE A 543 38.57 14.72 4.47
CA ILE A 543 37.93 14.17 5.67
C ILE A 543 37.83 12.64 5.59
N LYS A 544 37.47 12.09 4.42
CA LYS A 544 37.39 10.64 4.19
C LYS A 544 38.75 9.96 4.38
N GLU A 545 39.81 10.51 3.80
CA GLU A 545 41.17 9.99 3.91
C GLU A 545 41.64 9.95 5.37
N GLU A 546 41.43 11.04 6.12
CA GLU A 546 41.78 11.09 7.53
C GLU A 546 40.95 10.10 8.37
N ALA A 547 39.64 10.00 8.10
CA ALA A 547 38.78 9.05 8.79
C ALA A 547 39.20 7.59 8.53
N ILE A 548 39.55 7.25 7.28
CA ILE A 548 40.10 5.93 6.92
C ILE A 548 41.41 5.67 7.67
N ARG A 549 42.30 6.67 7.74
CA ARG A 549 43.56 6.57 8.50
C ARG A 549 43.33 6.27 9.98
N GLN A 550 42.25 6.79 10.56
CA GLN A 550 41.83 6.52 11.94
C GLN A 550 41.05 5.20 12.10
N GLY A 551 40.86 4.43 11.04
CA GLY A 551 40.24 3.12 11.07
C GLY A 551 38.75 3.10 10.71
N MET A 552 38.21 4.16 10.13
CA MET A 552 36.88 4.13 9.52
C MET A 552 36.87 3.15 8.35
N LEU A 553 35.93 2.21 8.35
CA LEU A 553 35.62 1.39 7.19
C LEU A 553 34.62 2.15 6.31
N THR A 554 34.91 2.24 5.02
CA THR A 554 33.96 2.77 4.04
C THR A 554 32.80 1.81 3.82
N LEU A 555 31.71 2.29 3.21
CA LEU A 555 30.61 1.42 2.79
C LEU A 555 31.08 0.25 1.90
N ARG A 556 32.02 0.50 0.99
CA ARG A 556 32.59 -0.52 0.10
C ARG A 556 33.41 -1.54 0.89
N MET A 557 34.28 -1.09 1.80
CA MET A 557 35.07 -1.98 2.67
C MET A 557 34.18 -2.84 3.58
N SER A 558 33.14 -2.26 4.16
CA SER A 558 32.12 -3.00 4.93
C SER A 558 31.43 -4.06 4.06
N GLY A 559 31.05 -3.71 2.83
CA GLY A 559 30.50 -4.66 1.86
C GLY A 559 31.45 -5.81 1.51
N ILE A 560 32.74 -5.52 1.35
CA ILE A 560 33.79 -6.53 1.11
C ILE A 560 33.93 -7.46 2.32
N ASN A 561 33.89 -6.95 3.55
CA ASN A 561 33.92 -7.82 4.74
C ASN A 561 32.71 -8.77 4.77
N LYS A 562 31.51 -8.28 4.45
CA LYS A 562 30.31 -9.12 4.34
C LYS A 562 30.35 -10.12 3.18
N LEU A 563 31.07 -9.79 2.11
CA LEU A 563 31.37 -10.70 1.01
C LEU A 563 32.29 -11.83 1.47
N LYS A 564 33.36 -11.53 2.20
CA LYS A 564 34.30 -12.53 2.76
C LYS A 564 33.62 -13.48 3.74
N GLU A 565 32.68 -12.99 4.54
CA GLU A 565 31.83 -13.79 5.43
C GLU A 565 30.82 -14.67 4.64
N GLY A 566 30.69 -14.47 3.33
CA GLY A 566 29.74 -15.16 2.47
C GLY A 566 28.29 -14.80 2.77
N ILE A 567 28.03 -13.63 3.34
CA ILE A 567 26.68 -13.15 3.65
C ILE A 567 26.03 -12.54 2.41
N THR A 568 26.81 -11.84 1.58
CA THR A 568 26.35 -11.19 0.35
C THR A 568 27.19 -11.64 -0.86
N SER A 569 26.89 -11.10 -2.04
CA SER A 569 27.56 -11.42 -3.32
C SER A 569 28.30 -10.21 -3.89
N VAL A 570 29.21 -10.45 -4.84
CA VAL A 570 29.96 -9.38 -5.52
C VAL A 570 29.03 -8.39 -6.22
N GLU A 571 28.01 -8.91 -6.91
CA GLU A 571 26.98 -8.12 -7.59
C GLU A 571 26.30 -7.14 -6.63
N GLU A 572 26.00 -7.61 -5.42
CA GLU A 572 25.27 -6.82 -4.44
C GLU A 572 26.13 -5.74 -3.78
N VAL A 573 27.42 -6.03 -3.53
CA VAL A 573 28.38 -5.01 -3.06
C VAL A 573 28.52 -3.90 -4.10
N ILE A 574 28.67 -4.25 -5.39
CA ILE A 574 28.73 -3.27 -6.50
C ILE A 574 27.46 -2.45 -6.60
N ARG A 575 26.29 -3.09 -6.49
CA ARG A 575 25.00 -2.40 -6.59
C ARG A 575 24.75 -1.41 -5.46
N SER A 576 25.15 -1.77 -4.24
CA SER A 576 24.81 -1.01 -3.04
C SER A 576 25.82 0.08 -2.67
N THR A 577 27.03 0.03 -3.23
CA THR A 577 28.14 0.93 -2.86
C THR A 577 28.82 1.54 -4.09
N VAL A 578 29.59 2.61 -3.90
CA VAL A 578 30.40 3.26 -4.95
C VAL A 578 31.85 2.81 -4.80
N LYS A 579 32.67 2.92 -5.86
CA LYS A 579 34.12 2.69 -5.74
C LYS A 579 34.73 3.84 -4.93
N ASP A 580 35.64 3.50 -4.01
CA ASP A 580 36.24 4.46 -3.08
C ASP A 580 37.24 5.41 -3.70
#